data_AF-A0A7S7NSW6-F1
#
_entry.id   AF-A0A7S7NSW6-F1
#
_cell.length_a   1.000
_cell.length_b   1.000
_cell.length_c   1.000
_cell.angle_alpha   90.00
_cell.angle_beta   90.00
_cell.angle_gamma   90.00
#
_symmetry.space_group_name_H-M   'P 1'
#
loop_
_entity.id
_entity.type
_entity.pdbx_description
1 polymer ?
#
loop_
_entity_poly.entity_id
_entity_poly.type
_entity_poly.pdbx_seq_one_letter_code
_entity_poly.pdbx_strand_id
1 'polypeptide(L)'
;MRDRPVEWERDAEGFGRRLGTQFAIQTSRGLINSGSAALLGRDPRYQRCGCEGGWRRVGHAFSGVVLSADAHGVRRFDPSNLAASFGGGYVGASLYPARYAVSVKGYQLGTQLTGQVMAQNLFLEFGPEIRRALRKVMRR
;
A
#
# COMPACT_ATOMS: atom_id res chain seq x y z
N MET A 1 -17.28 -7.95 2.13
CA MET A 1 -16.64 -8.38 0.87
C MET A 1 -17.72 -8.44 -0.18
N ARG A 2 -17.64 -7.64 -1.25
CA ARG A 2 -18.57 -7.73 -2.37
C ARG A 2 -18.06 -8.87 -3.25
N ASP A 3 -18.91 -9.87 -3.55
CA ASP A 3 -18.55 -11.08 -4.31
C ASP A 3 -18.20 -10.74 -5.76
N ARG A 4 -16.99 -10.20 -5.94
CA ARG A 4 -16.41 -9.89 -7.23
C ARG A 4 -15.03 -10.50 -7.28
N PRO A 5 -14.70 -11.21 -8.37
CA PRO A 5 -15.51 -11.45 -9.56
C PRO A 5 -16.59 -12.54 -9.33
N VAL A 6 -17.73 -12.46 -10.02
CA VAL A 6 -18.88 -13.39 -9.85
C VAL A 6 -18.53 -14.86 -10.16
N GLU A 7 -17.52 -15.07 -11.00
CA GLU A 7 -17.00 -16.41 -11.35
C GLU A 7 -16.30 -17.08 -10.18
N TRP A 8 -15.89 -16.31 -9.17
CA TRP A 8 -15.42 -16.86 -7.93
C TRP A 8 -16.63 -16.93 -7.01
N GLU A 9 -17.36 -18.04 -7.11
CA GLU A 9 -18.56 -18.29 -6.33
C GLU A 9 -18.29 -18.20 -4.81
N ARG A 10 -19.35 -18.28 -4.00
CA ARG A 10 -19.24 -18.21 -2.53
C ARG A 10 -18.89 -19.55 -1.90
N ASP A 11 -18.17 -20.37 -2.64
CA ASP A 11 -17.72 -21.69 -2.26
C ASP A 11 -16.25 -21.65 -1.80
N ALA A 12 -15.75 -22.82 -1.38
CA ALA A 12 -14.38 -22.98 -0.92
C ALA A 12 -13.36 -22.67 -2.03
N GLU A 13 -13.67 -23.02 -3.29
CA GLU A 13 -12.79 -22.76 -4.42
C GLU A 13 -12.68 -21.25 -4.71
N GLY A 14 -13.82 -20.55 -4.85
CA GLY A 14 -13.85 -19.11 -5.06
C GLY A 14 -13.17 -18.35 -3.92
N PHE A 15 -13.29 -18.82 -2.68
CA PHE A 15 -12.54 -18.28 -1.54
C PHE A 15 -11.02 -18.51 -1.70
N GLY A 16 -10.60 -19.72 -2.08
CA GLY A 16 -9.20 -20.04 -2.37
C GLY A 16 -8.61 -19.14 -3.46
N ARG A 17 -9.35 -18.88 -4.54
CA ARG A 17 -8.94 -17.96 -5.62
C ARG A 17 -8.75 -16.53 -5.12
N ARG A 18 -9.68 -16.03 -4.28
CA ARG A 18 -9.55 -14.70 -3.64
C ARG A 18 -8.31 -14.62 -2.76
N LEU A 19 -8.11 -15.61 -1.89
CA LEU A 19 -6.94 -15.65 -1.00
C LEU A 19 -5.64 -15.75 -1.79
N GLY A 20 -5.54 -16.66 -2.75
CA GLY A 20 -4.36 -16.84 -3.60
C GLY A 20 -4.03 -15.57 -4.39
N THR A 21 -5.04 -14.89 -4.92
CA THR A 21 -4.86 -13.61 -5.62
C THR A 21 -4.35 -12.52 -4.67
N GLN A 22 -4.93 -12.40 -3.46
CA GLN A 22 -4.45 -11.43 -2.47
C GLN A 22 -3.02 -11.75 -2.03
N PHE A 23 -2.70 -13.03 -1.83
CA PHE A 23 -1.34 -13.46 -1.51
C PHE A 23 -0.35 -13.07 -2.62
N ALA A 24 -0.70 -13.32 -3.89
CA ALA A 24 0.14 -12.93 -5.02
C ALA A 24 0.35 -11.41 -5.08
N ILE A 25 -0.71 -10.62 -4.92
CA ILE A 25 -0.63 -9.15 -4.85
C ILE A 25 0.35 -8.73 -3.76
N GLN A 26 0.16 -9.21 -2.52
CA GLN A 26 0.94 -8.75 -1.38
C GLN A 26 2.41 -9.18 -1.47
N THR A 27 2.67 -10.40 -1.92
CA THR A 27 4.04 -10.90 -2.16
C THR A 27 4.73 -10.10 -3.25
N SER A 28 4.08 -9.87 -4.40
CA SER A 28 4.64 -9.05 -5.48
C SER A 28 4.88 -7.61 -5.05
N ARG A 29 3.97 -7.01 -4.27
CA ARG A 29 4.18 -5.67 -3.69
C ARG A 29 5.43 -5.62 -2.82
N GLY A 30 5.58 -6.59 -1.91
CA GLY A 30 6.74 -6.66 -1.02
C GLY A 30 8.05 -6.81 -1.78
N LEU A 31 8.09 -7.70 -2.77
CA LEU A 31 9.26 -7.93 -3.61
C LEU A 31 9.62 -6.70 -4.45
N ILE A 32 8.64 -6.11 -5.13
CA ILE A 32 8.87 -4.92 -5.96
C ILE A 32 9.31 -3.75 -5.10
N ASN A 33 8.65 -3.51 -3.97
CA ASN A 33 8.98 -2.40 -3.08
C ASN A 33 10.41 -2.52 -2.53
N SER A 34 10.71 -3.65 -1.88
CA SER A 34 12.03 -3.87 -1.30
C SER A 34 13.12 -3.95 -2.36
N GLY A 35 12.85 -4.57 -3.50
CA GLY A 35 13.79 -4.68 -4.61
C GLY A 35 14.11 -3.32 -5.24
N SER A 36 13.09 -2.52 -5.56
CA SER A 36 13.29 -1.16 -6.12
C SER A 36 13.92 -0.21 -5.10
N ALA A 37 13.53 -0.28 -3.83
CA ALA A 37 14.13 0.53 -2.77
C ALA A 37 15.62 0.18 -2.59
N ALA A 38 15.97 -1.12 -2.59
CA ALA A 38 17.36 -1.56 -2.51
C ALA A 38 18.18 -1.09 -3.71
N LEU A 39 17.65 -1.18 -4.94
CA LEU A 39 18.32 -0.69 -6.15
C LEU A 39 18.56 0.83 -6.11
N LEU A 40 17.67 1.59 -5.48
CA LEU A 40 17.76 3.04 -5.36
C LEU A 40 18.50 3.52 -4.09
N GLY A 41 18.96 2.60 -3.22
CA GLY A 41 19.56 2.96 -1.94
C GLY A 41 18.60 3.71 -1.01
N ARG A 42 17.32 3.33 -1.01
CA ARG A 42 16.25 3.94 -0.23
C ARG A 42 15.81 3.03 0.91
N ASP A 43 15.37 3.63 2.00
CA ASP A 43 14.71 2.91 3.09
C ASP A 43 13.20 2.77 2.77
N PRO A 44 12.68 1.54 2.59
CA PRO A 44 11.26 1.32 2.27
C PRO A 44 10.32 1.65 3.45
N ARG A 45 10.85 1.87 4.65
CA ARG A 45 10.05 2.14 5.84
C ARG A 45 9.57 3.58 5.87
N TYR A 46 8.34 3.77 6.33
CA TYR A 46 7.80 5.11 6.55
C TYR A 46 8.56 5.82 7.68
N GLN A 47 9.13 6.97 7.36
CA GLN A 47 9.72 7.88 8.34
C GLN A 47 8.73 8.97 8.69
N ARG A 48 8.61 9.31 9.98
CA ARG A 48 7.70 10.34 10.45
C ARG A 48 8.23 11.74 10.20
N CYS A 49 7.34 12.71 10.07
CA CYS A 49 7.76 14.09 9.94
C CYS A 49 8.38 14.59 11.26
N GLY A 50 9.54 15.24 11.18
CA GLY A 50 10.06 16.08 12.27
C GLY A 50 9.39 17.47 12.35
N CYS A 51 8.28 17.67 11.62
CA CYS A 51 7.61 18.95 11.50
C CYS A 51 6.42 19.10 12.45
N GLU A 52 6.19 20.33 12.90
CA GLU A 52 4.99 20.71 13.63
C GLU A 52 3.85 21.11 12.69
N GLY A 53 2.61 20.85 13.11
CA GLY A 53 1.38 21.20 12.40
C GLY A 53 0.73 20.02 11.65
N GLY A 54 -0.57 19.83 11.86
CA GLY A 54 -1.32 18.69 11.29
C GLY A 54 -1.29 18.64 9.76
N TRP A 55 -1.49 19.77 9.07
CA TRP A 55 -1.50 19.83 7.61
C TRP A 55 -0.14 19.52 6.97
N ARG A 56 0.96 19.96 7.60
CA ARG A 56 2.31 19.64 7.12
C ARG A 56 2.60 18.15 7.22
N ARG A 57 2.15 17.51 8.30
CA ARG A 57 2.24 16.05 8.50
C ARG A 57 1.38 15.27 7.51
N VAL A 58 0.19 15.75 7.20
CA VAL A 58 -0.65 15.18 6.13
C VAL A 58 0.07 15.22 4.77
N GLY A 59 0.61 16.39 4.40
CA GLY A 59 1.42 16.52 3.17
C GLY A 59 2.67 15.62 3.18
N HIS A 60 3.31 15.46 4.34
CA HIS A 60 4.43 14.55 4.53
C HIS A 60 4.04 13.08 4.28
N ALA A 61 2.91 12.64 4.84
CA ALA A 61 2.38 11.30 4.65
C ALA A 61 2.03 10.99 3.19
N PHE A 62 1.37 11.92 2.50
CA PHE A 62 1.03 11.73 1.08
C PHE A 62 2.26 11.70 0.19
N SER A 63 3.22 12.61 0.41
CA SER A 63 4.47 12.62 -0.35
C SER A 63 5.32 11.36 -0.12
N GLY A 64 5.11 10.66 1.01
CA GLY A 64 5.70 9.33 1.29
C GLY A 64 5.34 8.22 0.28
N VAL A 65 4.41 8.47 -0.65
CA VAL A 65 4.14 7.55 -1.77
C VAL A 65 5.27 7.56 -2.81
N VAL A 66 5.96 8.69 -2.96
CA VAL A 66 7.00 8.88 -3.98
C VAL A 66 8.32 9.40 -3.40
N LEU A 67 8.39 9.60 -2.09
CA LEU A 67 9.57 10.09 -1.38
C LEU A 67 9.88 9.21 -0.18
N SER A 68 11.12 8.76 -0.10
CA SER A 68 11.65 7.99 1.02
C SER A 68 13.01 8.54 1.43
N ALA A 69 13.48 8.20 2.62
CA ALA A 69 14.81 8.59 3.04
C ALA A 69 15.89 7.72 2.41
N ASP A 70 17.05 8.31 2.15
CA ASP A 70 18.28 7.60 1.84
C ASP A 70 19.01 7.16 3.12
N ALA A 71 20.18 6.54 2.95
CA ALA A 71 21.02 6.07 4.05
C ALA A 71 21.48 7.19 5.02
N HIS A 72 21.41 8.45 4.60
CA HIS A 72 21.76 9.61 5.44
C HIS A 72 20.52 10.26 6.08
N GLY A 73 19.33 9.67 5.92
CA GLY A 73 18.07 10.22 6.44
C GLY A 73 17.52 11.37 5.61
N VAL A 74 18.09 11.66 4.43
CA VAL A 74 17.61 12.74 3.56
C VAL A 74 16.49 12.21 2.69
N ARG A 75 15.35 12.91 2.65
CA ARG A 75 14.23 12.55 1.77
C ARG A 75 14.57 12.79 0.32
N ARG A 76 14.39 11.76 -0.50
CA ARG A 76 14.73 11.72 -1.92
C ARG A 76 13.59 11.08 -2.69
N PHE A 77 13.60 11.30 -4.00
CA PHE A 77 12.67 10.62 -4.89
C PHE A 77 12.85 9.10 -4.81
N ASP A 78 11.73 8.42 -4.57
CA ASP A 78 11.61 6.98 -4.43
C ASP A 78 10.24 6.51 -4.96
N PRO A 79 10.16 6.03 -6.21
CA PRO A 79 8.92 5.51 -6.79
C PRO A 79 8.59 4.08 -6.31
N SER A 80 9.34 3.49 -5.37
CA SER A 80 9.20 2.07 -5.00
C SER A 80 7.82 1.70 -4.48
N ASN A 81 7.17 2.59 -3.70
CA ASN A 81 5.80 2.39 -3.24
C ASN A 81 4.78 2.41 -4.38
N LEU A 82 4.97 3.31 -5.35
CA LEU A 82 4.12 3.43 -6.52
C LEU A 82 4.30 2.22 -7.46
N ALA A 83 5.56 1.87 -7.75
CA ALA A 83 5.93 0.72 -8.56
C ALA A 83 5.38 -0.58 -7.95
N ALA A 84 5.49 -0.75 -6.63
CA ALA A 84 4.92 -1.90 -5.94
C ALA A 84 3.40 -1.93 -6.02
N SER A 85 2.73 -0.79 -5.82
CA SER A 85 1.27 -0.70 -5.90
C SER A 85 0.74 -1.12 -7.27
N PHE A 86 1.31 -0.55 -8.34
CA PHE A 86 0.90 -0.90 -9.69
C PHE A 86 1.36 -2.31 -10.08
N GLY A 87 2.61 -2.67 -9.83
CA GLY A 87 3.11 -4.02 -10.14
C GLY A 87 2.31 -5.13 -9.46
N GLY A 88 2.02 -4.97 -8.16
CA GLY A 88 1.11 -5.88 -7.45
C GLY A 88 -0.31 -5.86 -8.00
N GLY A 89 -0.83 -4.69 -8.39
CA GLY A 89 -2.14 -4.55 -9.02
C GLY A 89 -2.24 -5.29 -10.36
N TYR A 90 -1.23 -5.21 -11.21
CA TYR A 90 -1.17 -5.91 -12.50
C TYR A 90 -0.98 -7.42 -12.33
N VAL A 91 -0.16 -7.87 -11.37
CA VAL A 91 -0.07 -9.30 -11.02
C VAL A 91 -1.40 -9.82 -10.49
N GLY A 92 -2.07 -9.06 -9.61
CA GLY A 92 -3.40 -9.42 -9.15
C GLY A 92 -4.39 -9.52 -10.29
N ALA A 93 -4.38 -8.55 -11.22
CA ALA A 93 -5.29 -8.49 -12.35
C ALA A 93 -5.09 -9.65 -13.34
N SER A 94 -3.88 -10.16 -13.54
CA SER A 94 -3.65 -11.32 -14.43
C SER A 94 -4.24 -12.62 -13.91
N LEU A 95 -4.54 -12.69 -12.61
CA LEU A 95 -5.21 -13.84 -11.98
C LEU A 95 -6.74 -13.74 -12.03
N TYR A 96 -7.30 -12.60 -12.46
CA TYR A 96 -8.75 -12.45 -12.60
C TYR A 96 -9.28 -13.21 -13.84
N PRO A 97 -10.58 -13.55 -13.87
CA PRO A 97 -11.21 -14.14 -15.04
C PRO A 97 -11.05 -13.29 -16.31
N ALA A 98 -11.02 -13.94 -17.47
CA ALA A 98 -10.69 -13.32 -18.77
C ALA A 98 -11.60 -12.14 -19.16
N ARG A 99 -12.81 -12.03 -18.61
CA ARG A 99 -13.69 -10.87 -18.83
C ARG A 99 -13.11 -9.55 -18.30
N TYR A 100 -12.15 -9.61 -17.39
CA TYR A 100 -11.46 -8.44 -16.85
C TYR A 100 -10.21 -8.18 -17.66
N ALA A 101 -10.21 -7.10 -18.45
CA ALA A 101 -9.00 -6.65 -19.10
C ALA A 101 -7.92 -6.34 -18.05
N VAL A 102 -6.76 -6.99 -18.15
CA VAL A 102 -5.65 -6.85 -17.21
C VAL A 102 -5.18 -5.40 -17.11
N SER A 103 -5.22 -4.65 -18.21
CA SER A 103 -4.88 -3.22 -18.24
C SER A 103 -5.81 -2.38 -17.35
N VAL A 104 -7.13 -2.52 -17.52
CA VAL A 104 -8.13 -1.76 -16.76
C VAL A 104 -8.14 -2.20 -15.31
N LYS A 105 -8.18 -3.51 -15.06
CA LYS A 105 -8.24 -4.07 -13.70
C LYS A 105 -6.94 -3.81 -12.93
N GLY A 106 -5.79 -3.93 -13.61
CA GLY A 106 -4.47 -3.66 -13.05
C GLY A 106 -4.32 -2.20 -12.64
N TYR A 107 -4.77 -1.27 -13.49
CA TYR A 107 -4.81 0.16 -13.14
C TYR A 107 -5.71 0.42 -11.93
N GLN A 108 -6.94 -0.11 -11.92
CA GLN A 108 -7.87 0.04 -10.79
C GLN A 108 -7.29 -0.50 -9.48
N LEU A 109 -6.70 -1.69 -9.51
CA LEU A 109 -6.04 -2.28 -8.33
C LEU A 109 -4.82 -1.45 -7.92
N GLY A 110 -4.00 -1.02 -8.88
CA GLY A 110 -2.84 -0.16 -8.63
C GLY A 110 -3.22 1.12 -7.89
N THR A 111 -4.21 1.87 -8.40
CA THR A 111 -4.75 3.07 -7.77
C THR A 111 -5.30 2.79 -6.37
N GLN A 112 -6.06 1.69 -6.19
CA GLN A 112 -6.57 1.29 -4.89
C GLN A 112 -5.43 1.01 -3.89
N LEU A 113 -4.40 0.27 -4.31
CA LEU A 113 -3.25 -0.06 -3.48
C LEU A 113 -2.41 1.18 -3.14
N THR A 114 -2.27 2.12 -4.07
CA THR A 114 -1.65 3.43 -3.78
C THR A 114 -2.43 4.20 -2.73
N GLY A 115 -3.77 4.23 -2.82
CA GLY A 115 -4.62 4.82 -1.79
C GLY A 115 -4.44 4.15 -0.43
N GLN A 116 -4.24 2.82 -0.39
CA GLN A 116 -3.91 2.11 0.85
C GLN A 116 -2.54 2.52 1.42
N VAL A 117 -1.52 2.73 0.58
CA VAL A 117 -0.22 3.25 1.04
C VAL A 117 -0.38 4.64 1.63
N MET A 118 -1.14 5.53 0.99
CA MET A 118 -1.44 6.86 1.53
C MET A 118 -2.12 6.79 2.90
N ALA A 119 -3.14 5.94 3.03
CA ALA A 119 -3.83 5.72 4.30
C ALA A 119 -2.88 5.16 5.36
N GLN A 120 -2.06 4.17 5.01
CA GLN A 120 -1.07 3.57 5.90
C GLN A 120 -0.06 4.62 6.39
N ASN A 121 0.47 5.47 5.49
CA ASN A 121 1.37 6.54 5.85
C ASN A 121 0.72 7.52 6.83
N LEU A 122 -0.54 7.90 6.61
CA LEU A 122 -1.29 8.73 7.56
C LEU A 122 -1.46 8.03 8.92
N PHE A 123 -1.83 6.75 8.94
CA PHE A 123 -1.94 5.98 10.17
C PHE A 123 -0.61 5.87 10.92
N LEU A 124 0.50 5.70 10.20
CA LEU A 124 1.83 5.63 10.80
C LEU A 124 2.29 7.00 11.32
N GLU A 125 1.98 8.08 10.60
CA GLU A 125 2.27 9.46 10.97
C GLU A 125 1.53 9.84 12.26
N PHE A 126 0.21 9.61 12.32
CA PHE A 126 -0.66 9.98 13.45
C PHE A 126 -0.86 8.85 14.49
N GLY A 127 -0.13 7.74 14.33
CA GLY A 127 -0.23 6.58 15.21
C GLY A 127 -0.01 6.88 16.71
N PRO A 128 0.95 7.75 17.11
CA PRO A 128 1.13 8.13 18.50
C PRO A 128 -0.10 8.81 19.11
N GLU A 129 -0.74 9.69 18.36
CA GLU A 129 -1.94 10.43 18.77
C GLU A 129 -3.14 9.49 18.87
N ILE A 130 -3.34 8.62 17.87
CA ILE A 130 -4.38 7.59 17.89
C ILE A 130 -4.20 6.70 19.13
N ARG A 131 -2.96 6.26 19.43
CA ARG A 131 -2.67 5.42 20.61
C ARG A 131 -2.94 6.16 21.93
N ARG A 132 -2.60 7.46 22.01
CA ARG A 132 -2.89 8.30 23.19
C ARG A 132 -4.40 8.46 23.39
N ALA A 133 -5.16 8.71 22.31
CA ALA A 133 -6.61 8.84 22.35
C ALA A 133 -7.28 7.53 22.79
N LEU A 134 -6.92 6.40 22.18
CA LEU A 134 -7.46 5.08 22.54
C LEU A 134 -7.18 4.74 24.01
N ARG A 135 -5.96 4.98 24.51
CA ARG A 135 -5.63 4.78 25.92
C ARG A 135 -6.48 5.66 26.85
N LYS A 136 -6.83 6.87 26.44
CA LYS A 136 -7.69 7.78 27.21
C LYS A 136 -9.14 7.30 27.23
N VAL A 137 -9.65 6.76 26.12
CA VAL A 137 -11.00 6.19 26.03
C VAL A 137 -11.11 4.91 26.85
N MET A 138 -10.15 3.99 26.76
CA MET A 138 -10.15 2.73 27.52
C MET A 138 -9.91 2.89 29.04
N ARG A 139 -9.44 4.06 29.47
CA ARG A 139 -9.25 4.39 30.89
C ARG A 139 -10.47 5.09 31.50
N ARG A 140 -11.49 5.38 30.69
CA ARG A 140 -12.82 5.82 31.14
C ARG A 140 -13.75 4.62 31.14
#